data_AF-A0A226MUV3-F1
#
_entry.id   AF-A0A226MUV3-F1
#
_cell.length_a   1.000
_cell.length_b   1.000
_cell.length_c   1.000
_cell.angle_alpha   90.00
_cell.angle_beta   90.00
_cell.angle_gamma   90.00
#
_symmetry.space_group_name_H-M   'P 1'
#
loop_
_entity.id
_entity.type
_entity.pdbx_description
1 polymer ?
#
loop_
_entity_poly.entity_id
_entity_poly.type
_entity_poly.pdbx_seq_one_letter_code
_entity_poly.pdbx_strand_id
1 'polypeptide(L)'
;MLANITWVTSDEAVELPRVPPSLSSIHYQSKNALSFTRLENKLQKYSSINKKDFTMREELQQRDVERWLGFITFLCEVFGTMRSSTGEPFRVLVCPIYTCLRELLQSQDVKEDAVLCCSMELQSTGRLLEEQLPEMMTDLLAAARDKMLCPSESMLTRSLLLEVIELHANNWNPLTPTITQYYNKTIQKLTA
;
A
#
# COMPACT_ATOMS: atom_id res chain seq x y z
N MET A 1 -1.77 15.41 -32.57
CA MET A 1 -0.65 16.14 -31.93
C MET A 1 -0.27 15.38 -30.67
N LEU A 2 0.67 14.45 -30.80
CA LEU A 2 1.27 13.72 -29.68
C LEU A 2 2.59 14.44 -29.40
N ALA A 3 2.66 15.17 -28.28
CA ALA A 3 3.87 15.88 -27.87
C ALA A 3 4.56 15.09 -26.75
N ASN A 4 5.68 14.49 -27.10
CA ASN A 4 6.91 14.28 -26.32
C ASN A 4 6.78 14.28 -24.79
N ILE A 5 6.72 13.09 -24.21
CA ILE A 5 7.11 12.84 -22.82
C ILE A 5 8.63 12.71 -22.81
N THR A 6 9.34 13.74 -22.35
CA THR A 6 10.77 13.67 -22.06
C THR A 6 10.98 13.11 -20.66
N TRP A 7 11.64 11.97 -20.57
CA TRP A 7 12.16 11.43 -19.32
C TRP A 7 13.27 12.36 -18.81
N VAL A 8 13.08 12.99 -17.66
CA VAL A 8 14.17 13.66 -16.94
C VAL A 8 14.72 12.64 -15.95
N THR A 9 15.87 12.06 -16.27
CA THR A 9 16.69 11.32 -15.31
C THR A 9 17.34 12.34 -14.39
N SER A 10 16.92 12.41 -13.13
CA SER A 10 17.65 13.15 -12.10
C SER A 10 18.93 12.39 -11.75
N ASP A 11 19.96 12.57 -12.56
CA ASP A 11 21.35 12.32 -12.20
C ASP A 11 21.82 13.43 -11.26
N GLU A 12 21.62 13.24 -9.96
CA GLU A 12 22.42 13.86 -8.90
C GLU A 12 22.39 12.92 -7.69
N ALA A 13 23.24 11.89 -7.75
CA ALA A 13 23.50 11.00 -6.63
C ALA A 13 24.22 11.77 -5.52
N VAL A 14 23.51 12.09 -4.45
CA VAL A 14 24.11 12.51 -3.18
C VAL A 14 24.87 11.32 -2.61
N GLU A 15 26.21 11.36 -2.65
CA GLU A 15 27.06 10.36 -2.01
C GLU A 15 26.83 10.35 -0.49
N LEU A 16 26.14 9.31 0.00
CA LEU A 16 26.07 9.03 1.44
C LEU A 16 27.35 8.30 1.91
N PRO A 17 27.81 8.51 3.16
CA PRO A 17 29.06 7.93 3.66
C PRO A 17 29.02 6.40 3.66
N ARG A 18 30.10 5.75 3.23
CA ARG A 18 30.23 4.28 3.20
C ARG A 18 30.31 3.73 4.62
N VAL A 19 29.22 3.14 5.09
CA VAL A 19 29.18 2.33 6.33
C VAL A 19 29.33 0.84 5.94
N PRO A 20 30.20 0.06 6.62
CA PRO A 20 30.44 -1.33 6.26
C PRO A 20 29.19 -2.21 6.53
N PRO A 21 28.95 -3.24 5.69
CA PRO A 21 27.68 -3.97 5.72
C PRO A 21 27.62 -4.93 6.91
N SER A 22 26.70 -4.67 7.84
CA SER A 22 26.24 -5.67 8.80
C SER A 22 24.95 -6.32 8.28
N LEU A 23 24.70 -7.57 8.67
CA LEU A 23 23.59 -8.43 8.22
C LEU A 23 22.18 -7.81 8.38
N SER A 24 22.04 -6.71 9.12
CA SER A 24 20.82 -5.91 9.26
C SER A 24 20.46 -5.08 8.03
N SER A 25 21.43 -4.68 7.19
CA SER A 25 21.15 -3.95 5.94
C SER A 25 20.59 -4.84 4.83
N ILE A 26 20.93 -6.13 4.84
CA ILE A 26 20.51 -7.10 3.81
C ILE A 26 19.01 -7.41 3.91
N HIS A 27 18.43 -7.42 5.12
CA HIS A 27 17.01 -7.74 5.31
C HIS A 27 16.07 -6.56 5.04
N TYR A 28 16.50 -5.33 5.31
CA TYR A 28 15.74 -4.11 4.98
C TYR A 28 15.83 -3.78 3.48
N GLN A 29 17.02 -3.99 2.86
CA GLN A 29 17.16 -3.95 1.41
C GLN A 29 16.38 -5.08 0.71
N SER A 30 16.18 -6.23 1.36
CA SER A 30 15.37 -7.32 0.79
C SER A 30 13.89 -6.96 0.64
N LYS A 31 13.27 -6.20 1.56
CA LYS A 31 11.89 -5.71 1.39
C LYS A 31 11.74 -4.75 0.21
N ASN A 32 12.76 -3.91 -0.05
CA ASN A 32 12.79 -2.99 -1.19
C ASN A 32 13.24 -3.66 -2.51
N ALA A 33 14.06 -4.71 -2.45
CA ALA A 33 14.41 -5.52 -3.62
C ALA A 33 13.25 -6.44 -4.04
N LEU A 34 12.48 -6.95 -3.07
CA LEU A 34 11.23 -7.65 -3.29
C LEU A 34 10.16 -6.74 -3.89
N SER A 35 10.07 -5.46 -3.55
CA SER A 35 9.10 -4.55 -4.17
C SER A 35 9.41 -4.25 -5.64
N PHE A 36 10.68 -4.02 -6.00
CA PHE A 36 11.10 -3.80 -7.39
C PHE A 36 10.92 -5.05 -8.27
N THR A 37 11.36 -6.21 -7.77
CA THR A 37 11.20 -7.50 -8.48
C THR A 37 9.72 -7.90 -8.59
N ARG A 38 8.88 -7.50 -7.62
CA ARG A 38 7.43 -7.70 -7.62
C ARG A 38 6.72 -6.73 -8.57
N LEU A 39 7.21 -5.51 -8.75
CA LEU A 39 6.70 -4.54 -9.72
C LEU A 39 7.02 -4.94 -11.16
N GLU A 40 8.25 -5.35 -11.47
CA GLU A 40 8.62 -5.81 -12.81
C GLU A 40 7.83 -7.07 -13.21
N ASN A 41 7.74 -8.06 -12.33
CA ASN A 41 6.95 -9.27 -12.57
C ASN A 41 5.42 -9.01 -12.62
N LYS A 42 4.92 -7.95 -11.98
CA LYS A 42 3.47 -7.60 -11.99
C LYS A 42 3.08 -6.66 -13.13
N LEU A 43 3.92 -5.69 -13.51
CA LEU A 43 3.71 -4.85 -14.70
C LEU A 43 3.72 -5.70 -15.97
N GLN A 44 4.54 -6.75 -16.02
CA GLN A 44 4.53 -7.73 -17.09
C GLN A 44 3.27 -8.62 -17.09
N LYS A 45 2.58 -8.76 -15.94
CA LYS A 45 1.34 -9.53 -15.79
C LYS A 45 0.05 -8.72 -16.00
N TYR A 46 0.04 -7.40 -15.77
CA TYR A 46 -1.19 -6.58 -15.68
C TYR A 46 -1.22 -5.34 -16.59
N SER A 47 -0.47 -5.32 -17.70
CA SER A 47 -0.33 -4.16 -18.61
C SER A 47 -1.61 -3.68 -19.34
N SER A 48 -2.80 -4.16 -18.97
CA SER A 48 -4.06 -3.97 -19.73
C SER A 48 -5.25 -3.42 -18.93
N ILE A 49 -5.03 -2.83 -17.73
CA ILE A 49 -6.13 -2.35 -16.85
C ILE A 49 -6.62 -0.95 -17.30
N ASN A 50 -7.94 -0.77 -17.44
CA ASN A 50 -8.58 0.43 -18.02
C ASN A 50 -9.75 0.96 -17.14
N LYS A 51 -10.23 2.18 -17.42
CA LYS A 51 -11.40 2.85 -16.76
C LYS A 51 -12.66 1.96 -16.56
N LYS A 52 -12.84 0.92 -17.40
CA LYS A 52 -13.94 -0.04 -17.28
C LYS A 52 -13.84 -0.91 -16.01
N ASP A 53 -12.64 -1.24 -15.55
CA ASP A 53 -12.43 -2.10 -14.37
C ASP A 53 -12.94 -1.42 -13.08
N PHE A 54 -12.83 -0.08 -12.96
CA PHE A 54 -13.39 0.66 -11.82
C PHE A 54 -14.93 0.60 -11.76
N THR A 55 -15.58 0.52 -12.92
CA THR A 55 -17.06 0.41 -13.01
C THR A 55 -17.54 -0.99 -12.64
N MET A 56 -16.69 -2.02 -12.78
CA MET A 56 -16.99 -3.43 -12.49
C MET A 56 -16.40 -3.92 -11.17
N ARG A 57 -15.95 -3.01 -10.29
CA ARG A 57 -15.24 -3.35 -9.05
C ARG A 57 -16.01 -4.30 -8.12
N GLU A 58 -17.32 -4.13 -8.00
CA GLU A 58 -18.19 -4.99 -7.19
C GLU A 58 -18.28 -6.41 -7.76
N GLU A 59 -18.32 -6.56 -9.09
CA GLU A 59 -18.28 -7.87 -9.75
C GLU A 59 -16.89 -8.52 -9.65
N LEU A 60 -15.82 -7.73 -9.73
CA LEU A 60 -14.45 -8.22 -9.58
C LEU A 60 -14.17 -8.69 -8.15
N GLN A 61 -14.65 -7.97 -7.14
CA GLN A 61 -14.53 -8.37 -5.73
C GLN A 61 -15.16 -9.74 -5.47
N GLN A 62 -16.30 -10.04 -6.13
CA GLN A 62 -17.03 -11.30 -5.95
C GLN A 62 -16.52 -12.45 -6.83
N ARG A 63 -16.02 -12.17 -8.05
CA ARG A 63 -15.60 -13.21 -9.01
C ARG A 63 -14.10 -13.52 -8.98
N ASP A 64 -13.25 -12.54 -8.67
CA ASP A 64 -11.79 -12.68 -8.75
C ASP A 64 -11.08 -11.70 -7.79
N VAL A 65 -10.91 -12.16 -6.54
CA VAL A 65 -10.26 -11.39 -5.47
C VAL A 65 -8.82 -11.01 -5.84
N GLU A 66 -8.07 -11.88 -6.54
CA GLU A 66 -6.69 -11.56 -6.92
C GLU A 66 -6.62 -10.39 -7.89
N ARG A 67 -7.52 -10.37 -8.89
CA ARG A 67 -7.62 -9.25 -9.84
C ARG A 67 -8.07 -7.96 -9.15
N TRP A 68 -8.97 -8.05 -8.18
CA TRP A 68 -9.38 -6.90 -7.38
C TRP A 68 -8.22 -6.31 -6.57
N LEU A 69 -7.45 -7.16 -5.85
CA LEU A 69 -6.28 -6.69 -5.11
C LEU A 69 -5.20 -6.12 -6.05
N GLY A 70 -5.01 -6.75 -7.23
CA GLY A 70 -4.11 -6.22 -8.25
C GLY A 70 -4.52 -4.83 -8.75
N PHE A 71 -5.83 -4.58 -8.90
CA PHE A 71 -6.35 -3.27 -9.27
C PHE A 71 -6.08 -2.22 -8.18
N ILE A 72 -6.31 -2.55 -6.91
CA ILE A 72 -6.04 -1.63 -5.78
C ILE A 72 -4.56 -1.26 -5.72
N THR A 73 -3.68 -2.26 -5.74
CA THR A 73 -2.23 -2.03 -5.76
C THR A 73 -1.84 -1.16 -6.95
N PHE A 74 -2.40 -1.41 -8.14
CA PHE A 74 -2.11 -0.59 -9.32
C PHE A 74 -2.51 0.88 -9.11
N LEU A 75 -3.69 1.15 -8.54
CA LEU A 75 -4.12 2.53 -8.26
C LEU A 75 -3.17 3.22 -7.26
N CYS A 76 -2.81 2.53 -6.19
CA CYS A 76 -1.88 3.04 -5.18
C CYS A 76 -0.49 3.32 -5.79
N GLU A 77 0.01 2.43 -6.64
CA GLU A 77 1.32 2.59 -7.29
C GLU A 77 1.33 3.76 -8.27
N VAL A 78 0.29 3.89 -9.10
CA VAL A 78 0.14 5.02 -10.02
C VAL A 78 0.10 6.33 -9.24
N PHE A 79 -0.65 6.38 -8.14
CA PHE A 79 -0.75 7.57 -7.30
C PHE A 79 0.57 7.88 -6.57
N GLY A 80 1.23 6.85 -6.03
CA GLY A 80 2.50 6.97 -5.31
C GLY A 80 3.65 7.40 -6.21
N THR A 81 3.66 6.98 -7.47
CA THR A 81 4.81 7.13 -8.37
C THR A 81 4.61 8.21 -9.44
N MET A 82 3.46 8.27 -10.08
CA MET A 82 3.27 9.18 -11.22
C MET A 82 3.03 10.62 -10.75
N ARG A 83 3.59 11.58 -11.48
CA ARG A 83 3.43 13.02 -11.23
C ARG A 83 2.99 13.75 -12.49
N SER A 84 2.23 14.82 -12.33
CA SER A 84 1.92 15.77 -13.40
C SER A 84 3.18 16.55 -13.82
N SER A 85 3.06 17.37 -14.86
CA SER A 85 4.14 18.30 -15.25
C SER A 85 4.50 19.32 -14.17
N THR A 86 3.62 19.54 -13.19
CA THR A 86 3.87 20.41 -12.03
C THR A 86 4.40 19.67 -10.82
N GLY A 87 4.71 18.37 -10.94
CA GLY A 87 5.24 17.56 -9.83
C GLY A 87 4.19 17.06 -8.84
N GLU A 88 2.89 17.26 -9.12
CA GLU A 88 1.79 16.88 -8.20
C GLU A 88 1.27 15.46 -8.51
N PRO A 89 0.79 14.71 -7.51
CA PRO A 89 0.15 13.42 -7.73
C PRO A 89 -1.21 13.58 -8.45
N PHE A 90 -1.68 12.51 -9.10
CA PHE A 90 -2.96 12.50 -9.81
C PHE A 90 -4.14 12.43 -8.83
N ARG A 91 -4.59 13.59 -8.33
CA ARG A 91 -5.67 13.72 -7.32
C ARG A 91 -6.98 13.00 -7.67
N VAL A 92 -7.25 12.80 -8.95
CA VAL A 92 -8.43 12.04 -9.42
C VAL A 92 -8.46 10.59 -8.90
N LEU A 93 -7.31 10.04 -8.48
CA LEU A 93 -7.19 8.68 -7.95
C LEU A 93 -7.43 8.58 -6.44
N VAL A 94 -7.42 9.71 -5.72
CA VAL A 94 -7.53 9.73 -4.24
C VAL A 94 -8.84 9.09 -3.78
N CYS A 95 -9.99 9.58 -4.25
CA CYS A 95 -11.29 9.02 -3.85
C CYS A 95 -11.47 7.55 -4.29
N PRO A 96 -11.09 7.15 -5.54
CA PRO A 96 -11.04 5.75 -5.93
C PRO A 96 -10.26 4.86 -4.96
N ILE A 97 -9.04 5.26 -4.57
CA ILE A 97 -8.19 4.48 -3.65
C ILE A 97 -8.86 4.33 -2.30
N TYR A 98 -9.32 5.44 -1.70
CA TYR A 98 -10.03 5.38 -0.41
C TYR A 98 -11.28 4.50 -0.46
N THR A 99 -12.03 4.57 -1.55
CA THR A 99 -13.24 3.75 -1.74
C THR A 99 -12.88 2.28 -1.72
N CYS A 100 -11.88 1.87 -2.51
CA CYS A 100 -11.48 0.47 -2.59
C CYS A 100 -10.93 -0.06 -1.25
N LEU A 101 -10.08 0.72 -0.56
CA LEU A 101 -9.53 0.33 0.73
C LEU A 101 -10.63 0.22 1.80
N ARG A 102 -11.62 1.12 1.79
CA ARG A 102 -12.76 1.04 2.70
C ARG A 102 -13.64 -0.18 2.41
N GLU A 103 -13.93 -0.47 1.15
CA GLU A 103 -14.69 -1.66 0.74
C GLU A 103 -14.01 -2.96 1.21
N LEU A 104 -12.67 -3.03 1.22
CA LEU A 104 -11.94 -4.16 1.81
C LEU A 104 -12.15 -4.27 3.32
N LEU A 105 -12.07 -3.15 4.05
CA LEU A 105 -12.21 -3.13 5.51
C LEU A 105 -13.64 -3.37 5.98
N GLN A 106 -14.64 -3.01 5.17
CA GLN A 106 -16.05 -3.18 5.53
C GLN A 106 -16.62 -4.55 5.14
N SER A 107 -15.91 -5.31 4.29
CA SER A 107 -16.35 -6.64 3.89
C SER A 107 -16.20 -7.65 5.03
N GLN A 108 -17.28 -8.41 5.28
CA GLN A 108 -17.33 -9.46 6.31
C GLN A 108 -16.57 -10.72 5.89
N ASP A 109 -16.62 -11.07 4.60
CA ASP A 109 -16.04 -12.30 4.05
C ASP A 109 -14.67 -12.08 3.41
N VAL A 110 -14.00 -10.98 3.76
CA VAL A 110 -12.70 -10.66 3.19
C VAL A 110 -11.62 -11.57 3.74
N LYS A 111 -10.79 -12.13 2.84
CA LYS A 111 -9.64 -12.97 3.22
C LYS A 111 -8.50 -12.13 3.80
N GLU A 112 -7.66 -12.76 4.61
CA GLU A 112 -6.49 -12.11 5.24
C GLU A 112 -5.54 -11.49 4.20
N ASP A 113 -5.41 -12.07 3.01
CA ASP A 113 -4.60 -11.52 1.91
C ASP A 113 -5.03 -10.10 1.50
N ALA A 114 -6.32 -9.81 1.59
CA ALA A 114 -6.85 -8.49 1.26
C ALA A 114 -6.55 -7.47 2.36
N VAL A 115 -6.62 -7.90 3.62
CA VAL A 115 -6.23 -7.06 4.77
C VAL A 115 -4.72 -6.78 4.72
N LEU A 116 -3.92 -7.78 4.37
CA LEU A 116 -2.49 -7.63 4.13
C LEU A 116 -2.21 -6.66 2.99
N CYS A 117 -2.93 -6.77 1.86
CA CYS A 117 -2.87 -5.80 0.77
C CYS A 117 -3.17 -4.38 1.26
N CYS A 118 -4.31 -4.18 1.93
CA CYS A 118 -4.68 -2.88 2.50
C CYS A 118 -3.58 -2.31 3.41
N SER A 119 -3.00 -3.14 4.29
CA SER A 119 -1.91 -2.74 5.18
C SER A 119 -0.68 -2.31 4.39
N MET A 120 -0.22 -3.10 3.42
CA MET A 120 0.94 -2.75 2.59
C MET A 120 0.73 -1.44 1.81
N GLU A 121 -0.45 -1.26 1.21
CA GLU A 121 -0.75 -0.06 0.45
C GLU A 121 -0.79 1.19 1.35
N LEU A 122 -1.35 1.09 2.55
CA LEU A 122 -1.37 2.19 3.51
C LEU A 122 0.02 2.52 4.06
N GLN A 123 0.86 1.51 4.32
CA GLN A 123 2.25 1.76 4.72
C GLN A 123 3.05 2.49 3.63
N SER A 124 2.77 2.21 2.35
CA SER A 124 3.46 2.81 1.20
C SER A 124 2.92 4.21 0.84
N THR A 125 1.60 4.36 0.79
CA THR A 125 0.93 5.53 0.19
C THR A 125 0.07 6.32 1.18
N GLY A 126 -0.11 5.84 2.41
CA GLY A 126 -1.03 6.41 3.39
C GLY A 126 -0.74 7.87 3.71
N ARG A 127 0.54 8.24 3.88
CA ARG A 127 0.93 9.64 4.06
C ARG A 127 0.49 10.54 2.91
N LEU A 128 0.77 10.11 1.67
CA LEU A 128 0.45 10.89 0.49
C LEU A 128 -1.07 11.03 0.32
N LEU A 129 -1.82 9.97 0.61
CA LEU A 129 -3.29 10.01 0.61
C LEU A 129 -3.83 10.99 1.65
N GLU A 130 -3.34 10.92 2.89
CA GLU A 130 -3.76 11.81 3.98
C GLU A 130 -3.44 13.28 3.67
N GLU A 131 -2.28 13.57 3.07
CA GLU A 131 -1.93 14.92 2.63
C GLU A 131 -2.91 15.48 1.59
N GLN A 132 -3.55 14.63 0.78
CA GLN A 132 -4.56 15.08 -0.19
C GLN A 132 -5.95 15.23 0.43
N LEU A 133 -6.35 14.34 1.35
CA LEU A 133 -7.71 14.30 1.89
C LEU A 133 -7.77 13.69 3.32
N PRO A 134 -7.41 14.48 4.36
CA PRO A 134 -7.27 13.99 5.73
C PRO A 134 -8.55 13.40 6.33
N GLU A 135 -9.72 13.95 5.98
CA GLU A 135 -11.02 13.48 6.47
C GLU A 135 -11.31 12.03 6.03
N MET A 136 -10.91 11.66 4.80
CA MET A 136 -11.10 10.29 4.32
C MET A 136 -10.12 9.32 5.00
N MET A 137 -8.93 9.77 5.39
CA MET A 137 -8.01 8.96 6.19
C MET A 137 -8.59 8.68 7.59
N THR A 138 -9.19 9.70 8.21
CA THR A 138 -9.84 9.56 9.51
C THR A 138 -10.92 8.49 9.49
N ASP A 139 -11.81 8.55 8.50
CA ASP A 139 -12.85 7.54 8.31
C ASP A 139 -12.28 6.14 8.00
N LEU A 140 -11.24 6.06 7.17
CA LEU A 140 -10.64 4.79 6.81
C LEU A 140 -10.03 4.09 8.04
N LEU A 141 -9.36 4.86 8.90
CA LEU A 141 -8.82 4.34 10.15
C LEU A 141 -9.91 4.02 11.17
N ALA A 142 -11.07 4.68 11.13
CA ALA A 142 -12.23 4.25 11.90
C ALA A 142 -12.70 2.85 11.44
N ALA A 143 -12.84 2.63 10.13
CA ALA A 143 -13.18 1.32 9.58
C ALA A 143 -12.13 0.24 9.93
N ALA A 144 -10.84 0.58 9.91
CA ALA A 144 -9.77 -0.32 10.34
C ALA A 144 -9.89 -0.72 11.81
N ARG A 145 -10.20 0.25 12.70
CA ARG A 145 -10.44 -0.02 14.13
C ARG A 145 -11.66 -0.90 14.34
N ASP A 146 -12.77 -0.60 13.66
CA ASP A 146 -14.00 -1.37 13.76
C ASP A 146 -13.78 -2.83 13.31
N LYS A 147 -13.08 -3.05 12.20
CA LYS A 147 -12.72 -4.39 11.75
C LYS A 147 -11.82 -5.09 12.78
N MET A 148 -10.72 -4.46 13.20
CA MET A 148 -9.79 -5.03 14.18
C MET A 148 -10.46 -5.45 15.50
N LEU A 149 -11.42 -4.66 15.98
CA LEU A 149 -12.15 -4.92 17.21
C LEU A 149 -13.26 -5.98 17.06
N CYS A 150 -13.61 -6.36 15.83
CA CYS A 150 -14.61 -7.39 15.60
C CYS A 150 -14.14 -8.75 16.17
N PRO A 151 -14.97 -9.46 16.97
CA PRO A 151 -14.57 -10.72 17.61
C PRO A 151 -14.23 -11.83 16.62
N SER A 152 -14.83 -11.81 15.43
CA SER A 152 -14.64 -12.83 14.39
C SER A 152 -13.31 -12.74 13.65
N GLU A 153 -12.59 -11.63 13.75
CA GLU A 153 -11.31 -11.47 13.05
C GLU A 153 -10.22 -12.40 13.60
N SER A 154 -9.23 -12.69 12.77
CA SER A 154 -8.06 -13.45 13.18
C SER A 154 -7.04 -12.59 13.93
N MET A 155 -6.05 -13.22 14.55
CA MET A 155 -4.91 -12.50 15.12
C MET A 155 -4.06 -11.82 14.05
N LEU A 156 -4.00 -12.37 12.83
CA LEU A 156 -3.23 -11.79 11.73
C LEU A 156 -3.87 -10.48 11.27
N THR A 157 -5.17 -10.47 11.00
CA THR A 157 -5.92 -9.24 10.68
C THR A 157 -5.71 -8.18 11.77
N ARG A 158 -5.83 -8.56 13.04
CA ARG A 158 -5.63 -7.62 14.15
C ARG A 158 -4.24 -7.02 14.17
N SER A 159 -3.21 -7.85 13.97
CA SER A 159 -1.82 -7.42 13.98
C SER A 159 -1.50 -6.49 12.80
N LEU A 160 -2.00 -6.80 11.61
CA LEU A 160 -1.82 -6.00 10.40
C LEU A 160 -2.48 -4.61 10.52
N LEU A 161 -3.69 -4.54 11.08
CA LEU A 161 -4.41 -3.28 11.24
C LEU A 161 -3.85 -2.45 12.39
N LEU A 162 -3.40 -3.08 13.48
CA LEU A 162 -2.77 -2.37 14.59
C LEU A 162 -1.44 -1.73 14.16
N GLU A 163 -0.63 -2.42 13.35
CA GLU A 163 0.62 -1.87 12.80
C GLU A 163 0.36 -0.58 12.00
N VAL A 164 -0.68 -0.56 11.16
CA VAL A 164 -1.07 0.62 10.38
C VAL A 164 -1.57 1.75 11.28
N ILE A 165 -2.38 1.43 12.29
CA ILE A 165 -2.90 2.42 13.24
C ILE A 165 -1.74 3.06 14.03
N GLU A 166 -0.76 2.27 14.48
CA GLU A 166 0.44 2.79 15.14
C GLU A 166 1.31 3.61 14.20
N LEU A 167 1.46 3.17 12.94
CA LEU A 167 2.19 3.93 11.92
C LEU A 167 1.55 5.30 11.69
N HIS A 168 0.21 5.37 11.57
CA HIS A 168 -0.52 6.63 11.48
C HIS A 168 -0.34 7.49 12.74
N ALA A 169 -0.44 6.90 13.94
CA ALA A 169 -0.20 7.60 15.19
C ALA A 169 1.23 8.17 15.29
N ASN A 170 2.18 7.57 14.57
CA ASN A 170 3.55 8.06 14.41
C ASN A 170 3.73 9.02 13.20
N ASN A 171 2.64 9.61 12.69
CA ASN A 171 2.61 10.50 11.53
C ASN A 171 3.20 9.89 10.26
N TRP A 172 2.95 8.59 10.04
CA TRP A 172 3.51 7.79 8.94
C TRP A 172 5.03 7.72 8.92
N ASN A 173 5.72 8.12 9.99
CA ASN A 173 7.15 7.93 10.11
C ASN A 173 7.43 6.47 10.47
N PRO A 174 8.58 5.92 10.05
CA PRO A 174 8.98 4.57 10.43
C PRO A 174 8.84 4.35 11.93
N LEU A 175 8.19 3.24 12.31
CA LEU A 175 8.10 2.80 13.68
C LEU A 175 9.51 2.51 14.23
N THR A 176 9.65 2.51 15.56
CA THR A 176 10.94 2.19 16.16
C THR A 176 11.38 0.76 15.79
N PRO A 177 12.68 0.47 15.71
CA PRO A 177 13.17 -0.87 15.34
C PRO A 177 12.59 -1.98 16.22
N THR A 178 12.36 -1.72 17.51
CA THR A 178 11.76 -2.67 18.45
C THR A 178 10.31 -2.98 18.09
N ILE A 179 9.51 -1.96 17.77
CA ILE A 179 8.10 -2.12 17.36
C ILE A 179 8.03 -2.83 16.01
N THR A 180 8.84 -2.41 15.03
CA THR A 180 8.93 -3.08 13.73
C THR A 180 9.35 -4.55 13.87
N GLN A 181 10.28 -4.87 14.76
CA GLN A 181 10.68 -6.25 15.02
C GLN A 181 9.56 -7.07 15.67
N TYR A 182 8.78 -6.46 16.57
CA TYR A 182 7.60 -7.11 17.16
C TYR A 182 6.59 -7.50 16.09
N TYR A 183 6.20 -6.58 15.22
CA TYR A 183 5.23 -6.86 14.14
C TYR A 183 5.77 -7.90 13.15
N ASN A 184 7.02 -7.76 12.69
CA ASN A 184 7.63 -8.75 11.79
C ASN A 184 7.61 -10.17 12.39
N LYS A 185 8.00 -10.33 13.66
CA LYS A 185 8.01 -11.64 14.33
C LYS A 185 6.60 -12.19 14.51
N THR A 186 5.65 -11.33 14.88
CA THR A 186 4.26 -11.73 15.13
C THR A 186 3.59 -12.16 13.82
N ILE A 187 3.68 -11.34 12.78
CA ILE A 187 3.11 -11.64 11.46
C ILE A 187 3.73 -12.91 10.90
N GLN A 188 5.06 -13.05 10.93
CA GLN A 188 5.74 -14.25 10.44
C GLN A 188 5.25 -15.53 11.12
N LYS A 189 4.99 -15.49 12.43
CA LYS A 189 4.45 -16.64 13.17
C LYS A 189 3.00 -16.97 12.82
N LEU A 190 2.23 -15.98 12.42
CA LEU A 190 0.80 -16.13 12.09
C LEU A 190 0.58 -16.55 10.63
N THR A 191 1.58 -16.36 9.77
CA THR A 191 1.57 -16.78 8.36
C THR A 191 2.29 -18.11 8.09
N ALA A 192 2.89 -18.72 9.13
CA ALA A 192 3.64 -19.98 9.03
C ALA A 192 2.72 -21.19 9.28
#